data_AF-A0A3S4IGH6-F1
#
_entry.id   AF-A0A3S4IGH6-F1
#
_cell.length_a   1.000
_cell.length_b   1.000
_cell.length_c   1.000
_cell.angle_alpha   90.00
_cell.angle_beta   90.00
_cell.angle_gamma   90.00
#
_symmetry.space_group_name_H-M   'P 1'
#
loop_
_entity.id
_entity.type
_entity.pdbx_description
1 polymer ?
#
loop_
_entity_poly.entity_id
_entity_poly.type
_entity_poly.pdbx_seq_one_letter_code
_entity_poly.pdbx_strand_id
1 'polypeptide(L)'
;MITRYEVEPAVGVRGNQVVNLMKDLSRALGLASIRVVETIPGKTCMGLELPNPKRQMIRLSEIFSADVFQHSASRLTMALGKDITGEPVVTDLAKAPHLLVAGTTGSGKSVGVNAMILSLLYKATPEEVRFIMIDPKMLELSVYNDIPHLLAPVVTDMKLAANALNWCVGEMERRYRLMSALACATWPATTRRCGRRRSAASASPIRSA
;
A
#
# COMPACT_ATOMS: atom_id res chain seq x y z
N MET A 1 10.23 17.08 -1.24
CA MET A 1 9.08 17.87 -0.71
C MET A 1 9.51 18.76 0.46
N ILE A 2 10.36 18.23 1.33
CA ILE A 2 10.95 18.91 2.47
C ILE A 2 12.48 18.82 2.37
N THR A 3 13.20 19.67 3.11
CA THR A 3 14.63 19.57 3.35
C THR A 3 14.83 19.33 4.84
N ARG A 4 15.63 18.32 5.20
CA ARG A 4 15.98 18.04 6.59
C ARG A 4 17.31 18.68 6.93
N TYR A 5 17.31 19.52 7.95
CA TYR A 5 18.52 20.09 8.55
C TYR A 5 18.82 19.32 9.83
N GLU A 6 20.04 18.83 9.95
CA GLU A 6 20.50 18.19 11.17
C GLU A 6 21.06 19.26 12.09
N VAL A 7 20.51 19.33 13.30
CA VAL A 7 20.87 20.33 14.30
C VAL A 7 21.32 19.61 15.55
N GLU A 8 22.50 19.96 16.03
CA GLU A 8 23.03 19.48 17.30
C GLU A 8 22.60 20.47 18.40
N PRO A 9 21.71 20.07 19.33
CA PRO A 9 21.32 20.93 20.44
C PRO A 9 22.49 21.14 21.40
N ALA A 10 22.59 22.35 21.95
CA ALA A 10 23.58 22.65 22.98
C ALA A 10 23.37 21.78 24.23
N VAL A 11 24.45 21.57 24.99
CA VAL A 11 24.42 20.77 26.22
C VAL A 11 23.35 21.31 27.19
N GLY A 12 22.43 20.45 27.62
CA GLY A 12 21.35 20.79 28.54
C GLY A 12 20.01 21.15 27.89
N VAL A 13 19.95 21.35 26.56
CA VAL A 13 18.70 21.58 25.83
C VAL A 13 17.97 20.24 25.67
N ARG A 14 16.73 20.17 26.15
CA ARG A 14 15.90 18.97 26.00
C ARG A 14 15.15 19.00 24.68
N GLY A 15 15.06 17.86 23.98
CA GLY A 15 14.34 17.77 22.70
C GLY A 15 12.91 18.34 22.75
N ASN A 16 12.17 18.05 23.83
CA ASN A 16 10.81 18.57 24.03
C ASN A 16 10.73 20.11 24.02
N GLN A 17 11.77 20.83 24.47
CA GLN A 17 11.78 22.30 24.43
C GLN A 17 11.76 22.80 22.99
N VAL A 18 12.51 22.15 22.09
CA VAL A 18 12.56 22.48 20.66
C VAL A 18 11.23 22.14 20.00
N VAL A 19 10.64 20.99 20.34
CA VAL A 19 9.32 20.56 19.83
C VAL A 19 8.22 21.56 20.23
N ASN A 20 8.25 22.07 21.45
CA ASN A 20 7.27 23.05 21.92
C ASN A 20 7.37 24.40 21.17
N LEU A 21 8.55 24.74 20.64
CA LEU A 21 8.79 25.97 19.88
C LEU A 21 8.44 25.84 18.39
N MET A 22 7.95 24.69 17.92
CA MET A 22 7.69 24.44 16.49
C MET A 22 6.79 25.48 15.81
N LYS A 23 5.73 25.93 16.51
CA LYS A 23 4.81 26.94 15.96
C LYS A 23 5.48 28.30 15.82
N ASP A 24 6.27 28.70 16.81
CA ASP A 24 7.02 29.96 16.78
C ASP A 24 8.14 29.95 15.74
N LEU A 25 8.84 28.83 15.59
CA LEU A 25 9.84 28.63 14.54
C LEU A 25 9.20 28.69 13.14
N SER A 26 8.04 28.06 12.96
CA SER A 26 7.30 28.11 11.69
C SER A 26 6.94 29.54 11.32
N ARG A 27 6.47 30.32 12.29
CA ARG A 27 6.13 31.74 12.14
C ARG A 27 7.36 32.61 11.86
N ALA A 28 8.45 32.41 12.60
CA ALA A 28 9.69 33.19 12.43
C ALA A 28 10.33 32.97 11.05
N LEU A 29 10.22 31.76 10.51
CA LEU A 29 10.74 31.41 9.18
C LEU A 29 9.76 31.68 8.04
N GLY A 30 8.54 32.14 8.33
CA GLY A 30 7.51 32.40 7.32
C GLY A 30 7.02 31.13 6.60
N LEU A 31 7.07 29.98 7.28
CA LEU A 31 6.72 28.68 6.71
C LEU A 31 5.36 28.18 7.22
N ALA A 32 4.64 27.47 6.36
CA ALA A 32 3.32 26.93 6.70
C ALA A 32 3.36 25.92 7.86
N SER A 33 4.38 25.08 7.90
CA SER A 33 4.61 24.13 8.99
C SER A 33 6.06 23.65 8.99
N ILE A 34 6.58 23.31 10.17
CA ILE A 34 7.87 22.65 10.37
C ILE A 34 7.59 21.33 11.09
N ARG A 35 8.42 20.30 10.85
CA ARG A 35 8.41 19.05 11.62
C ARG A 35 9.75 18.85 12.32
N VAL A 36 9.72 18.63 13.63
CA VAL A 36 10.91 18.27 14.42
C VAL A 36 10.94 16.75 14.58
N VAL A 37 12.08 16.16 14.27
CA VAL A 37 12.40 14.75 14.48
C VAL A 37 13.37 14.70 15.65
N GLU A 38 12.90 14.23 16.82
CA GLU A 38 13.68 14.28 18.06
C GLU A 38 14.94 13.42 18.00
N THR A 39 14.86 12.25 17.36
CA THR A 39 15.99 11.32 17.25
C THR A 39 16.13 10.85 15.82
N ILE A 40 17.35 10.94 15.29
CA ILE A 40 17.71 10.38 14.00
C ILE A 40 18.47 9.08 14.28
N PRO A 41 18.03 7.92 13.74
CA PRO A 41 18.73 6.66 13.93
C PRO A 41 20.21 6.78 13.53
N GLY A 42 21.11 6.42 14.46
CA GLY A 42 22.56 6.44 14.23
C GLY A 42 23.23 7.82 14.38
N LYS A 43 22.52 8.87 14.82
CA LYS A 43 23.10 10.21 15.05
C LYS A 43 22.65 10.78 16.40
N THR A 44 23.47 11.65 16.98
CA THR A 44 23.15 12.43 18.20
C THR A 44 22.35 13.71 17.90
N CYS A 45 22.16 14.03 16.62
CA CYS A 45 21.48 15.25 16.16
C CYS A 45 19.97 15.09 16.12
N MET A 46 19.27 16.23 16.23
CA MET A 46 17.85 16.37 15.92
C MET A 46 17.66 16.73 14.44
N GLY A 47 16.50 16.39 13.87
CA GLY A 47 16.12 16.76 12.51
C GLY A 47 15.09 17.88 12.46
N LEU A 48 15.35 18.95 11.72
CA LEU A 48 14.38 19.98 11.37
C LEU A 48 13.96 19.82 9.92
N GLU A 49 12.73 19.40 9.69
CA GLU A 49 12.15 19.22 8.37
C GLU A 49 11.36 20.47 7.95
N LEU A 50 11.88 21.15 6.93
CA LEU A 50 11.37 22.41 6.41
C LEU A 50 10.77 22.19 5.01
N PRO A 51 9.57 22.69 4.69
CA PRO A 51 8.98 22.58 3.36
C PRO A 51 9.79 23.37 2.34
N ASN A 52 10.04 22.77 1.17
CA ASN A 52 10.75 23.46 0.10
C ASN A 52 9.87 24.57 -0.51
N PRO A 53 10.45 25.72 -0.91
CA PRO A 53 9.70 26.80 -1.56
C PRO A 53 9.00 26.34 -2.85
N LYS A 54 9.67 25.48 -3.63
CA LYS A 54 9.12 24.83 -4.81
C LYS A 54 8.92 23.34 -4.51
N ARG A 55 7.67 22.92 -4.35
CA ARG A 55 7.33 21.50 -4.16
C ARG A 55 7.39 20.80 -5.52
N GLN A 56 8.24 19.77 -5.61
CA GLN A 56 8.26 18.88 -6.77
C GLN A 56 7.13 17.87 -6.65
N MET A 57 6.38 17.69 -7.73
CA MET A 57 5.34 16.67 -7.82
C MET A 57 5.99 15.30 -8.05
N ILE A 58 5.61 14.31 -7.26
CA ILE A 58 6.04 12.93 -7.44
C ILE A 58 5.01 12.25 -8.34
N ARG A 59 5.43 11.82 -9.53
CA ARG A 59 4.55 11.10 -10.46
C ARG A 59 4.56 9.61 -10.14
N LEU A 60 3.40 8.97 -10.19
CA LEU A 60 3.28 7.52 -9.97
C LEU A 60 4.11 6.72 -10.98
N SER A 61 4.22 7.21 -12.22
CA SER A 61 5.04 6.62 -13.28
C SER A 61 6.53 6.52 -12.91
N GLU A 62 7.05 7.46 -12.12
CA GLU A 62 8.45 7.42 -11.67
C GLU A 62 8.68 6.25 -10.71
N ILE A 63 7.71 5.97 -9.84
CA ILE A 63 7.79 4.85 -8.89
C ILE A 63 7.61 3.52 -9.63
N PHE A 64 6.69 3.48 -10.60
CA PHE A 64 6.50 2.28 -11.43
C PHE A 64 7.73 1.97 -12.28
N SER A 65 8.49 2.97 -12.70
CA SER A 65 9.73 2.77 -13.47
C SER A 65 10.93 2.38 -12.60
N ALA A 66 10.81 2.47 -11.26
CA ALA A 66 11.90 2.15 -10.36
C ALA A 66 12.11 0.63 -10.22
N ASP A 67 13.37 0.22 -10.09
CA ASP A 67 13.75 -1.19 -9.99
C ASP A 67 13.09 -1.90 -8.79
N VAL A 68 12.97 -1.19 -7.66
CA VAL A 68 12.32 -1.71 -6.44
C VAL A 68 10.86 -2.10 -6.67
N PHE A 69 10.17 -1.42 -7.58
CA PHE A 69 8.82 -1.79 -7.98
C PHE A 69 8.86 -2.87 -9.06
N GLN A 70 9.57 -2.66 -10.16
CA GLN A 70 9.60 -3.56 -11.31
C GLN A 70 10.00 -4.99 -10.92
N HIS A 71 11.11 -5.15 -10.19
CA HIS A 71 11.67 -6.43 -9.79
C HIS A 71 11.01 -7.04 -8.55
N SER A 72 10.00 -6.38 -7.98
CA SER A 72 9.25 -6.95 -6.87
C SER A 72 8.45 -8.18 -7.31
N ALA A 73 8.75 -9.32 -6.69
CA ALA A 73 8.12 -10.62 -6.97
C ALA A 73 6.66 -10.71 -6.50
N SER A 74 6.25 -9.89 -5.53
CA SER A 74 4.86 -9.90 -5.04
C SER A 74 3.93 -9.24 -6.04
N ARG A 75 2.79 -9.90 -6.28
CA ARG A 75 1.66 -9.32 -7.03
C ARG A 75 0.88 -8.29 -6.20
N LEU A 76 1.15 -8.22 -4.90
CA LEU A 76 0.52 -7.31 -3.96
C LEU A 76 1.42 -6.12 -3.58
N THR A 77 2.39 -5.79 -4.43
CA THR A 77 3.27 -4.64 -4.25
C THR A 77 2.57 -3.33 -4.59
N MET A 78 2.69 -2.35 -3.69
CA MET A 78 2.00 -1.08 -3.72
C MET A 78 3.01 0.07 -3.66
N ALA A 79 2.93 1.00 -4.61
CA ALA A 79 3.73 2.22 -4.62
C ALA A 79 3.16 3.22 -3.59
N LEU A 80 4.01 3.71 -2.68
CA LEU A 80 3.61 4.67 -1.65
C LEU A 80 4.04 6.10 -1.98
N GLY A 81 5.22 6.27 -2.60
CA GLY A 81 5.77 7.59 -2.85
C GLY A 81 7.27 7.58 -2.99
N LYS A 82 7.87 8.71 -2.63
CA LYS A 82 9.30 8.82 -2.36
C LYS A 82 9.49 9.22 -0.91
N ASP A 83 10.60 8.80 -0.32
CA ASP A 83 11.00 9.27 1.00
C ASP A 83 11.54 10.70 0.95
N ILE A 84 12.13 11.14 2.06
CA ILE A 84 12.69 12.49 2.17
C ILE A 84 13.99 12.68 1.39
N THR A 85 14.70 11.60 1.04
CA THR A 85 15.91 11.66 0.20
C THR A 85 15.57 11.55 -1.29
N GLY A 86 14.31 11.22 -1.61
CA GLY A 86 13.81 11.10 -2.98
C GLY A 86 13.81 9.67 -3.50
N GLU A 87 14.15 8.69 -2.65
CA GLU A 87 14.19 7.28 -3.03
C GLU A 87 12.76 6.71 -3.12
N PRO A 88 12.46 5.89 -4.13
CA PRO A 88 11.15 5.30 -4.32
C PRO A 88 10.81 4.32 -3.18
N VAL A 89 9.63 4.48 -2.60
CA VAL A 89 9.13 3.66 -1.51
C VAL A 89 7.97 2.81 -2.00
N VAL A 90 8.12 1.49 -1.84
CA VAL A 90 7.11 0.48 -2.13
C VAL A 90 6.87 -0.39 -0.90
N THR A 91 5.67 -0.94 -0.79
CA THR A 91 5.32 -1.90 0.27
C THR A 91 4.66 -3.13 -0.34
N ASP A 92 4.68 -4.26 0.39
CA ASP A 92 4.04 -5.51 -0.03
C ASP A 92 2.89 -5.84 0.93
N LEU A 93 1.66 -5.76 0.44
CA LEU A 93 0.47 -6.04 1.24
C LEU A 93 0.42 -7.50 1.72
N ALA A 94 1.12 -8.43 1.06
CA ALA A 94 1.19 -9.81 1.55
C ALA A 94 1.98 -9.93 2.86
N LYS A 95 2.97 -9.05 3.07
CA LYS A 95 3.82 -9.02 4.27
C LYS A 95 3.20 -8.18 5.40
N ALA A 96 2.45 -7.15 5.03
CA ALA A 96 1.61 -6.36 5.93
C ALA A 96 0.13 -6.66 5.60
N PRO A 97 -0.42 -7.79 6.09
CA PRO A 97 -1.61 -8.44 5.52
C PRO A 97 -2.87 -7.55 5.50
N HIS A 98 -2.92 -6.53 6.36
CA HIS A 98 -3.97 -5.54 6.41
C HIS A 98 -3.37 -4.15 6.60
N LEU A 99 -3.97 -3.15 5.94
CA LEU A 99 -3.52 -1.76 5.96
C LEU A 99 -4.68 -0.85 6.37
N LEU A 100 -4.43 0.07 7.30
CA LEU A 100 -5.35 1.14 7.67
C LEU A 100 -4.85 2.47 7.08
N VAL A 101 -5.69 3.14 6.30
CA VAL A 101 -5.38 4.46 5.70
C VAL A 101 -6.36 5.49 6.26
N ALA A 102 -5.82 6.50 6.95
CA ALA A 102 -6.58 7.60 7.53
C ALA A 102 -5.99 8.95 7.10
N GLY A 103 -6.85 9.96 6.99
CA GLY A 103 -6.45 11.30 6.60
C GLY A 103 -7.66 12.23 6.50
N THR A 104 -7.45 13.52 6.76
CA THR A 104 -8.46 14.57 6.61
C THR A 104 -8.74 14.87 5.14
N THR A 105 -9.86 15.53 4.84
CA THR A 105 -10.16 15.99 3.47
C THR A 105 -9.02 16.88 2.95
N GLY A 106 -8.58 16.64 1.71
CA GLY A 106 -7.47 17.38 1.10
C GLY A 106 -6.07 16.89 1.48
N SER A 107 -5.93 15.94 2.41
CA SER A 107 -4.62 15.36 2.78
C SER A 107 -4.00 14.44 1.71
N GLY A 108 -4.76 14.10 0.66
CA GLY A 108 -4.33 13.19 -0.40
C GLY A 108 -4.70 11.72 -0.18
N LYS A 109 -5.52 11.39 0.83
CA LYS A 109 -5.98 10.01 1.11
C LYS A 109 -6.48 9.29 -0.15
N SER A 110 -7.41 9.91 -0.87
CA SER A 110 -8.03 9.29 -2.04
C SER A 110 -7.03 9.08 -3.19
N VAL A 111 -6.12 10.03 -3.40
CA VAL A 111 -5.01 9.88 -4.36
C VAL A 111 -4.10 8.72 -3.97
N GLY A 112 -3.79 8.59 -2.67
CA GLY A 112 -3.00 7.48 -2.15
C GLY A 112 -3.68 6.13 -2.37
N VAL A 113 -4.97 6.00 -2.07
CA VAL A 113 -5.75 4.77 -2.31
C VAL A 113 -5.80 4.43 -3.80
N ASN A 114 -5.96 5.43 -4.68
CA ASN A 114 -5.90 5.20 -6.13
C ASN A 114 -4.51 4.73 -6.59
N ALA A 115 -3.43 5.33 -6.08
CA ALA A 115 -2.07 4.86 -6.37
C ALA A 115 -1.85 3.40 -5.93
N MET A 116 -2.39 3.04 -4.78
CA MET A 116 -2.40 1.67 -4.25
C MET A 116 -3.14 0.69 -5.17
N ILE A 117 -4.37 1.01 -5.60
CA ILE A 117 -5.17 0.16 -6.50
C ILE A 117 -4.48 0.04 -7.86
N LEU A 118 -4.02 1.15 -8.44
CA LEU A 118 -3.31 1.17 -9.71
C LEU A 118 -2.02 0.34 -9.67
N SER A 119 -1.29 0.34 -8.54
CA SER A 119 -0.09 -0.49 -8.37
C SER A 119 -0.40 -1.98 -8.54
N LEU A 120 -1.53 -2.43 -7.99
CA LEU A 120 -1.97 -3.82 -8.08
C LEU A 120 -2.44 -4.15 -9.50
N LEU A 121 -3.24 -3.26 -10.12
CA LEU A 121 -3.70 -3.43 -11.50
C LEU A 121 -2.55 -3.46 -12.51
N TYR A 122 -1.47 -2.70 -12.25
CA TYR A 122 -0.29 -2.67 -13.11
C TYR A 122 0.52 -3.97 -13.05
N LYS A 123 0.50 -4.69 -11.91
CA LYS A 123 1.33 -5.88 -11.69
C LYS A 123 0.60 -7.22 -11.80
N ALA A 124 -0.71 -7.23 -11.62
CA ALA A 124 -1.50 -8.44 -11.45
C ALA A 124 -2.61 -8.54 -12.49
N THR A 125 -2.77 -9.73 -13.04
CA THR A 125 -3.93 -10.09 -13.87
C THR A 125 -5.16 -10.41 -12.99
N PRO A 126 -6.37 -10.43 -13.57
CA PRO A 126 -7.59 -10.80 -12.84
C PRO A 126 -7.59 -12.21 -12.23
N GLU A 127 -6.74 -13.12 -12.73
CA GLU A 127 -6.58 -14.46 -12.15
C GLU A 127 -5.68 -14.47 -10.92
N GLU A 128 -4.77 -13.49 -10.82
CA GLU A 128 -3.80 -13.37 -9.74
C GLU A 128 -4.35 -12.56 -8.56
N VAL A 129 -5.08 -11.47 -8.85
CA VAL A 129 -5.66 -10.58 -7.84
C VAL A 129 -7.10 -10.22 -8.20
N ARG A 130 -7.96 -10.25 -7.19
CA ARG A 130 -9.38 -9.93 -7.29
C ARG A 130 -9.77 -8.91 -6.22
N PHE A 131 -10.68 -8.00 -6.57
CA PHE A 131 -11.13 -6.92 -5.70
C PHE A 131 -12.59 -7.11 -5.28
N ILE A 132 -12.85 -6.74 -4.03
CA ILE A 132 -14.16 -6.33 -3.55
C ILE A 132 -13.99 -4.88 -3.12
N MET A 133 -14.68 -3.96 -3.80
CA MET A 133 -14.62 -2.54 -3.50
C MET A 133 -15.91 -2.11 -2.82
N ILE A 134 -15.78 -1.40 -1.70
CA ILE A 134 -16.90 -0.89 -0.92
C ILE A 134 -16.75 0.63 -0.85
N ASP A 135 -17.69 1.36 -1.44
CA ASP A 135 -17.71 2.83 -1.46
C ASP A 135 -19.12 3.34 -1.11
N PRO A 136 -19.45 3.47 0.17
CA PRO A 136 -20.79 3.87 0.61
C PRO A 136 -21.12 5.33 0.29
N LYS A 137 -20.11 6.13 -0.08
CA LYS A 137 -20.30 7.53 -0.45
C LYS A 137 -20.32 7.75 -1.96
N MET A 138 -19.93 6.74 -2.75
CA MET A 138 -19.87 6.78 -4.21
C MET A 138 -18.98 7.90 -4.77
N LEU A 139 -17.90 8.24 -4.06
CA LEU A 139 -17.05 9.38 -4.42
C LEU A 139 -15.74 8.97 -5.10
N GLU A 140 -15.20 7.80 -4.78
CA GLU A 140 -13.78 7.52 -5.02
C GLU A 140 -13.56 6.26 -5.85
N LEU A 141 -14.36 5.20 -5.60
CA LEU A 141 -14.11 3.88 -6.19
C LEU A 141 -15.06 3.53 -7.33
N SER A 142 -16.12 4.31 -7.54
CA SER A 142 -17.11 4.09 -8.61
C SER A 142 -16.48 4.10 -10.02
N VAL A 143 -15.34 4.77 -10.19
CA VAL A 143 -14.54 4.78 -11.44
C VAL A 143 -14.00 3.40 -11.82
N TYR A 144 -13.87 2.49 -10.86
CA TYR A 144 -13.36 1.13 -11.08
C TYR A 144 -14.46 0.12 -11.41
N ASN A 145 -15.71 0.55 -11.58
CA ASN A 145 -16.75 -0.37 -12.07
C ASN A 145 -16.30 -1.02 -13.39
N ASP A 146 -16.73 -2.27 -13.57
CA ASP A 146 -16.52 -3.08 -14.78
C ASP A 146 -15.06 -3.49 -15.09
N ILE A 147 -14.09 -3.19 -14.22
CA ILE A 147 -12.76 -3.79 -14.36
C ILE A 147 -12.84 -5.32 -14.16
N PRO A 148 -12.07 -6.12 -14.92
CA PRO A 148 -12.17 -7.59 -14.87
C PRO A 148 -11.71 -8.18 -13.53
N HIS A 149 -10.98 -7.41 -12.72
CA HIS A 149 -10.53 -7.81 -11.39
C HIS A 149 -11.63 -7.78 -10.33
N LEU A 150 -12.77 -7.13 -10.57
CA LEU A 150 -13.86 -7.10 -9.59
C LEU A 150 -14.54 -8.47 -9.47
N LEU A 151 -14.89 -8.86 -8.24
CA LEU A 151 -15.73 -10.04 -7.96
C LEU A 151 -17.22 -9.71 -7.97
N ALA A 152 -17.55 -8.45 -7.71
CA ALA A 152 -18.89 -7.90 -7.72
C ALA A 152 -18.79 -6.41 -8.09
N PRO A 153 -19.89 -5.78 -8.54
CA PRO A 153 -19.95 -4.33 -8.71
C PRO A 153 -19.54 -3.59 -7.43
N VAL A 154 -19.06 -2.35 -7.55
CA VAL A 154 -18.67 -1.54 -6.40
C VAL A 154 -19.85 -1.44 -5.42
N VAL A 155 -19.65 -1.92 -4.20
CA VAL A 155 -20.70 -2.06 -3.20
C VAL A 155 -20.94 -0.70 -2.55
N THR A 156 -22.15 -0.17 -2.70
CA THR A 156 -22.56 1.12 -2.15
C THR A 156 -23.48 0.96 -0.93
N ASP A 157 -24.30 -0.09 -0.91
CA ASP A 157 -25.18 -0.41 0.22
C ASP A 157 -24.40 -1.06 1.37
N MET A 158 -24.54 -0.50 2.58
CA MET A 158 -23.83 -0.98 3.78
C MET A 158 -24.25 -2.38 4.24
N LYS A 159 -25.48 -2.82 3.96
CA LYS A 159 -25.92 -4.20 4.23
C LYS A 159 -25.25 -5.17 3.26
N LEU A 160 -25.15 -4.79 1.98
CA LEU A 160 -24.40 -5.58 1.00
C LEU A 160 -22.91 -5.64 1.33
N ALA A 161 -22.34 -4.56 1.91
CA ALA A 161 -20.96 -4.55 2.38
C ALA A 161 -20.73 -5.60 3.48
N ALA A 162 -21.65 -5.72 4.45
CA ALA A 162 -21.58 -6.76 5.47
C ALA A 162 -21.64 -8.17 4.86
N ASN A 163 -22.50 -8.39 3.87
CA ASN A 163 -22.58 -9.66 3.15
C ASN A 163 -21.29 -9.99 2.40
N ALA A 164 -20.65 -8.99 1.78
CA ALA A 164 -19.39 -9.18 1.08
C ALA A 164 -18.26 -9.58 2.05
N LEU A 165 -18.22 -8.99 3.24
CA LEU A 165 -17.26 -9.39 4.28
C LEU A 165 -17.54 -10.80 4.82
N ASN A 166 -18.80 -11.17 5.03
CA ASN A 166 -19.17 -12.53 5.40
C ASN A 166 -18.78 -13.55 4.32
N TRP A 167 -18.91 -13.18 3.04
CA TRP A 167 -18.43 -13.99 1.93
C TRP A 167 -16.91 -14.16 1.98
N CYS A 168 -16.14 -13.11 2.31
CA CYS A 168 -14.69 -13.21 2.50
C CYS A 168 -14.32 -14.22 3.60
N VAL A 169 -15.07 -14.26 4.70
CA VAL A 169 -14.87 -15.25 5.77
C VAL A 169 -15.13 -16.67 5.25
N GLY A 170 -16.23 -16.89 4.54
CA GLY A 170 -16.54 -18.20 3.95
C GLY A 170 -15.49 -18.66 2.91
N GLU A 171 -15.01 -17.75 2.07
CA GLU A 171 -13.94 -18.02 1.10
C GLU A 171 -12.62 -18.32 1.81
N MET A 172 -12.29 -17.61 2.90
CA MET A 172 -11.12 -17.89 3.73
C MET A 172 -11.17 -19.33 4.28
N GLU A 173 -12.30 -19.75 4.88
CA GLU A 173 -12.47 -21.11 5.40
C GLU A 173 -12.37 -22.18 4.30
N ARG A 174 -12.96 -21.93 3.13
CA ARG A 174 -12.83 -22.81 1.97
C ARG A 174 -11.37 -22.97 1.56
N ARG A 175 -10.60 -21.88 1.54
CA ARG A 175 -9.17 -21.91 1.24
C ARG A 175 -8.39 -22.70 2.29
N TYR A 176 -8.67 -22.51 3.57
CA TYR A 176 -8.06 -23.33 4.64
C TYR A 176 -8.34 -24.82 4.45
N ARG A 177 -9.58 -25.20 4.15
CA ARG A 177 -9.93 -26.60 3.86
C ARG A 177 -9.14 -27.16 2.68
N LEU A 178 -9.01 -26.39 1.59
CA LEU A 178 -8.23 -26.78 0.42
C LEU A 178 -6.73 -26.91 0.72
N MET A 179 -6.18 -25.98 1.49
CA MET A 179 -4.78 -25.99 1.93
C MET A 179 -4.50 -27.23 2.79
N SER A 180 -5.37 -27.57 3.73
CA SER A 180 -5.27 -28.78 4.55
C SER A 180 -5.37 -30.06 3.71
N ALA A 181 -6.35 -30.14 2.80
CA ALA A 181 -6.50 -31.31 1.91
C ALA A 181 -5.29 -31.53 0.98
N LEU A 182 -4.60 -30.45 0.64
CA LEU A 182 -3.39 -30.47 -0.19
C LEU A 182 -2.10 -30.35 0.62
N ALA A 183 -2.15 -30.47 1.96
CA ALA A 183 -1.00 -30.36 2.87
C ALA A 183 -0.07 -29.18 2.54
N CYS A 184 -0.64 -27.98 2.31
CA CYS A 184 0.09 -26.76 1.97
C CYS A 184 -0.08 -25.73 3.08
N ALA A 185 1.00 -25.03 3.45
CA ALA A 185 0.96 -24.00 4.50
C ALA A 185 0.56 -22.61 3.98
N THR A 186 0.63 -22.36 2.67
CA THR A 186 0.35 -21.04 2.08
C THR A 186 -0.49 -21.12 0.82
N TRP A 187 -1.26 -20.07 0.54
CA TRP A 187 -2.09 -19.98 -0.66
C TRP A 187 -1.26 -20.09 -1.96
N PRO A 188 -0.12 -19.39 -2.13
CA PRO A 188 0.69 -19.53 -3.35
C PRO A 188 1.25 -20.94 -3.59
N ALA A 189 1.53 -21.71 -2.53
CA ALA A 189 1.92 -23.11 -2.67
C ALA A 189 0.75 -23.97 -3.16
N THR A 190 -0.44 -23.70 -2.64
CA THR A 190 -1.69 -24.40 -2.99
C THR A 190 -2.06 -24.17 -4.46
N THR A 191 -2.03 -22.93 -4.93
CA THR A 191 -2.30 -22.60 -6.34
C THR A 191 -1.33 -23.29 -7.29
N ARG A 192 -0.02 -23.30 -6.98
CA ARG A 192 0.99 -24.02 -7.77
C ARG A 192 0.72 -25.52 -7.83
N ARG A 193 0.32 -26.13 -6.71
CA ARG A 193 0.01 -27.57 -6.65
C ARG A 193 -1.25 -27.93 -7.44
N CYS A 194 -2.28 -27.09 -7.38
CA CYS A 194 -3.48 -27.22 -8.20
C CYS A 194 -3.19 -27.09 -9.71
N GLY A 195 -2.37 -26.10 -10.11
CA GLY A 195 -1.98 -25.91 -11.51
C GLY A 195 -1.21 -27.09 -12.09
N ARG A 196 -0.28 -27.68 -11.31
CA ARG A 196 0.44 -28.91 -11.70
C ARG A 196 -0.49 -30.12 -11.87
N ARG A 197 -1.50 -30.29 -11.02
CA ARG A 197 -2.46 -31.39 -11.15
C ARG A 197 -3.38 -31.24 -12.38
N ARG A 198 -3.81 -30.01 -12.69
CA ARG A 198 -4.62 -29.75 -13.90
C ARG A 198 -3.85 -30.04 -15.18
N SER A 199 -2.60 -29.59 -15.27
CA SER A 199 -1.73 -29.87 -16.42
C SER A 199 -1.37 -31.36 -16.56
N ALA A 200 -1.16 -32.07 -15.45
CA ALA A 200 -0.95 -33.52 -15.47
C ALA A 200 -2.22 -34.30 -15.88
N ALA A 201 -3.40 -33.85 -15.47
CA ALA A 201 -4.67 -34.48 -15.87
C ALA A 201 -4.97 -34.29 -17.36
N SER A 202 -4.66 -33.11 -17.94
CA SER A 202 -4.83 -32.84 -19.37
C SER A 202 -3.78 -33.51 -20.26
N ALA A 203 -2.66 -33.99 -19.69
CA ALA A 203 -1.58 -34.66 -20.42
C ALA A 203 -1.73 -36.20 -20.47
N SER A 204 -2.86 -36.75 -20.03
CA SER A 204 -3.16 -38.18 -20.19
C SER A 204 -3.38 -38.46 -21.69
N PRO A 205 -2.49 -39.18 -22.40
CA PRO A 205 -2.75 -39.55 -23.76
C PRO A 205 -3.89 -40.58 -23.76
N ILE A 206 -4.83 -40.40 -24.68
CA ILE A 206 -5.78 -41.42 -25.10
C ILE A 206 -4.99 -42.73 -25.25
N ARG A 207 -5.20 -43.67 -24.32
CA ARG A 207 -4.73 -45.05 -24.51
C ARG A 207 -5.63 -45.67 -25.57
N SER A 208 -5.07 -45.81 -26.77
CA SER A 208 -5.54 -46.71 -27.80
C SER A 208 -5.46 -48.16 -27.29
N ALA A 209 -6.61 -48.82 -27.20
CA ALA A 209 -6.81 -50.25 -27.47
C ALA A 209 -8.31 -50.50 -27.59
#